data_AF-A0A1G6F6C3-F1
#
_entry.id   AF-A0A1G6F6C3-F1
#
_cell.length_a   1.000
_cell.length_b   1.000
_cell.length_c   1.000
_cell.angle_alpha   90.00
_cell.angle_beta   90.00
_cell.angle_gamma   90.00
#
_symmetry.space_group_name_H-M   'P 1'
#
loop_
_entity.id
_entity.type
_entity.pdbx_description
1 polymer ?
#
loop_
_entity_poly.entity_id
_entity_poly.type
_entity_poly.pdbx_seq_one_letter_code
_entity_poly.pdbx_strand_id
1 'polypeptide(L)'
;MKRRVVLFVFALCLVAGCGNRNETVTDNEDSSMASADKVVQDDNNDDVGVEEPAEDDNSALGLDTSKIIEEQSFDIKLNGWGDVRFVSCLPDKDKDPLADATFYLMDDEKVIYKMPSVYENDIREWGLFEDISFVAFKDINEDQKDEVIVGELYVTGAGPQGMLPRTEVRIFEDKGDAFEYAKDLSEYINDSMPDDGTIYDVYEKADGVKQNGLDNSSDEASAEDSTAGAGKSQEEGYDRTYLEEKDGVYTYRLSDASIIEKYDELYAGAFSNFIESYNEVMKWQNQSYRSKEKYTANSLVLKNNEGNSVVKTGSYYEMDFGFNLDNVGYTYVDLDCDGTFELIFGTLKYNEWVPDNVFERAYALVDGRTVKICEGGSRDTHWLGSDGYIYETGSSGAAYSGTSRLRFDSKKLQVDEDTDWGSQGFIEEEFLGYWERPVHIIGPYSDIDEAARRPESEISDDEWRTLMDEWDSRQVGIEWLKMSDYLTKHHLLEF
;
A
#
# COMPACT_ATOMS: atom_id res chain seq x y z
N MET A 1 -11.12 23.35 -38.08
CA MET A 1 -12.01 24.05 -37.12
C MET A 1 -11.23 24.21 -35.82
N LYS A 2 -11.15 25.42 -35.27
CA LYS A 2 -10.33 25.73 -34.08
C LYS A 2 -10.91 25.04 -32.84
N ARG A 3 -10.20 24.06 -32.26
CA ARG A 3 -10.51 23.51 -30.94
C ARG A 3 -9.98 24.46 -29.87
N ARG A 4 -10.84 24.76 -28.88
CA ARG A 4 -10.56 25.68 -27.78
C ARG A 4 -9.70 24.94 -26.74
N VAL A 5 -8.54 25.50 -26.43
CA VAL A 5 -7.72 25.14 -25.27
C VAL A 5 -8.47 25.64 -24.03
N VAL A 6 -8.78 24.74 -23.10
CA VAL A 6 -9.32 25.09 -21.78
C VAL A 6 -8.12 25.17 -20.83
N LEU A 7 -7.77 26.40 -20.43
CA LEU A 7 -6.82 26.65 -19.33
C LEU A 7 -7.51 26.28 -18.01
N PHE A 8 -6.90 25.38 -17.23
CA PHE A 8 -7.21 25.22 -15.82
C PHE A 8 -6.45 26.30 -15.03
N VAL A 9 -7.19 27.27 -14.48
CA VAL A 9 -6.71 28.20 -13.47
C VAL A 9 -7.19 27.68 -12.11
N PHE A 10 -6.27 27.21 -11.27
CA PHE A 10 -6.56 26.92 -9.87
C PHE A 10 -6.78 28.24 -9.13
N ALA A 11 -8.05 28.55 -8.82
CA ALA A 11 -8.40 29.68 -7.97
C ALA A 11 -8.21 29.28 -6.49
N LEU A 12 -7.17 29.84 -5.87
CA LEU A 12 -6.96 29.82 -4.43
C LEU A 12 -8.10 30.58 -3.73
N CYS A 13 -9.04 29.87 -3.11
CA CYS A 13 -10.05 30.49 -2.23
C CYS A 13 -9.51 30.57 -0.80
N LEU A 14 -8.77 31.64 -0.51
CA LEU A 14 -8.61 32.17 0.85
C LEU A 14 -9.94 32.81 1.27
N VAL A 15 -10.72 32.14 2.13
CA VAL A 15 -11.84 32.79 2.82
C VAL A 15 -11.39 33.20 4.21
N ALA A 16 -10.83 34.41 4.29
CA ALA A 16 -10.83 35.21 5.50
C ALA A 16 -12.26 35.75 5.71
N GLY A 17 -12.97 35.22 6.70
CA GLY A 17 -14.28 35.73 7.12
C GLY A 17 -14.16 36.55 8.41
N CYS A 18 -14.07 37.87 8.28
CA CYS A 18 -14.31 38.82 9.37
C CYS A 18 -15.79 39.25 9.42
N GLY A 19 -16.34 39.34 10.65
CA GLY A 19 -17.54 40.12 11.00
C GLY A 19 -18.76 39.27 11.39
N ASN A 20 -19.53 39.55 12.45
CA ASN A 20 -19.55 40.70 13.35
C ASN A 20 -20.46 40.38 14.57
N ARG A 21 -20.03 40.89 15.74
CA ARG A 21 -20.81 41.44 16.89
C ARG A 21 -22.01 40.68 17.48
N ASN A 22 -21.88 40.39 18.79
CA ASN A 22 -22.87 40.81 19.78
C ASN A 22 -22.17 41.55 20.93
N GLU A 23 -22.72 42.72 21.28
CA GLU A 23 -22.45 43.55 22.46
C GLU A 23 -22.88 42.79 23.73
N THR A 24 -22.47 43.04 24.96
CA THR A 24 -21.99 44.20 25.74
C THR A 24 -21.08 43.58 26.85
N VAL A 25 -20.09 44.25 27.42
CA VAL A 25 -20.22 45.13 28.58
C VAL A 25 -18.93 45.94 28.68
N THR A 26 -19.14 47.24 28.86
CA THR A 26 -18.17 48.29 29.16
C THR A 26 -17.41 48.00 30.45
N ASP A 27 -16.10 48.23 30.47
CA ASP A 27 -15.55 49.19 31.42
C ASP A 27 -14.20 49.74 30.92
N ASN A 28 -14.03 51.02 31.25
CA ASN A 28 -13.15 52.01 30.67
C ASN A 28 -11.73 51.99 31.25
N GLU A 29 -10.84 52.61 30.47
CA GLU A 29 -9.72 53.47 30.91
C GLU A 29 -8.54 52.78 31.64
N ASP A 30 -7.28 53.12 31.43
CA ASP A 30 -6.56 53.98 30.50
C ASP A 30 -5.07 53.72 30.82
N SER A 31 -4.20 54.13 29.91
CA SER A 31 -2.76 54.42 30.13
C SER A 31 -1.81 53.23 30.32
N SER A 32 -0.54 53.30 29.95
CA SER A 32 0.24 53.96 28.89
C SER A 32 1.68 53.50 29.10
N MET A 33 2.51 53.59 28.04
CA MET A 33 3.98 53.64 28.06
C MET A 33 4.72 52.40 28.56
N ALA A 34 5.27 51.56 27.68
CA ALA A 34 6.47 51.81 26.85
C ALA A 34 7.76 52.05 27.65
N SER A 35 8.61 51.03 27.55
CA SER A 35 10.04 51.09 27.27
C SER A 35 11.04 51.47 28.37
N ALA A 36 11.94 50.51 28.61
CA ALA A 36 13.38 50.59 28.38
C ALA A 36 14.16 50.11 29.62
N ASP A 37 14.84 48.97 29.59
CA ASP A 37 16.09 48.65 28.85
C ASP A 37 17.29 48.70 29.83
N LYS A 38 18.19 47.72 29.65
CA LYS A 38 19.65 47.74 29.88
C LYS A 38 20.33 46.80 30.90
N VAL A 39 21.15 45.93 30.28
CA VAL A 39 22.61 45.70 30.46
C VAL A 39 22.99 44.69 31.57
N VAL A 40 23.44 43.46 31.25
CA VAL A 40 24.66 42.94 30.56
C VAL A 40 25.94 43.00 31.42
N GLN A 41 26.50 41.80 31.66
CA GLN A 41 27.92 41.36 31.75
C GLN A 41 28.01 40.19 32.75
N ASP A 42 28.18 38.91 32.37
CA ASP A 42 29.24 38.23 31.60
C ASP A 42 30.55 38.05 32.40
N ASP A 43 30.90 36.78 32.69
CA ASP A 43 32.26 36.20 32.59
C ASP A 43 32.35 34.76 33.18
N ASN A 44 32.46 33.80 32.25
CA ASN A 44 33.31 32.58 32.16
C ASN A 44 33.93 31.96 33.45
N ASN A 45 33.84 30.63 33.67
CA ASN A 45 34.64 29.57 33.00
C ASN A 45 34.61 28.21 33.77
N ASP A 46 34.54 27.11 33.01
CA ASP A 46 34.97 25.71 33.25
C ASP A 46 34.66 24.97 34.59
N ASP A 47 33.84 23.91 34.49
CA ASP A 47 34.21 22.57 35.01
C ASP A 47 33.44 21.46 34.29
N VAL A 48 34.17 20.48 33.76
CA VAL A 48 33.68 19.29 33.07
C VAL A 48 33.58 18.19 34.12
N GLY A 49 32.38 17.98 34.66
CA GLY A 49 32.03 16.84 35.51
C GLY A 49 31.24 15.82 34.71
N VAL A 50 31.87 14.72 34.36
CA VAL A 50 31.20 13.49 33.91
C VAL A 50 30.48 12.92 35.13
N GLU A 51 29.16 13.05 35.19
CA GLU A 51 28.31 12.28 36.09
C GLU A 51 27.52 11.26 35.28
N GLU A 52 27.88 9.99 35.41
CA GLU A 52 26.93 8.89 35.23
C GLU A 52 25.94 8.90 36.40
N PRO A 53 24.65 8.67 36.15
CA PRO A 53 23.80 7.93 37.07
C PRO A 53 23.34 6.64 36.35
N ALA A 54 23.87 5.48 36.72
CA ALA A 54 23.37 4.64 37.81
C ALA A 54 21.93 4.17 37.57
N GLU A 55 21.83 2.88 37.22
CA GLU A 55 20.61 2.08 37.22
C GLU A 55 19.89 2.09 38.58
N ASP A 56 18.58 1.82 38.48
CA ASP A 56 17.61 1.49 39.52
C ASP A 56 16.81 2.67 40.11
N ASP A 57 15.63 2.89 39.55
CA ASP A 57 14.48 3.26 40.37
C ASP A 57 13.22 2.56 39.87
N ASN A 58 13.02 1.34 40.39
CA ASN A 58 11.72 0.68 40.52
C ASN A 58 10.80 1.50 41.45
N SER A 59 10.50 2.75 41.09
CA SER A 59 9.52 3.60 41.75
C SER A 59 8.23 3.58 40.94
N ALA A 60 7.26 2.86 41.49
CA ALA A 60 5.84 2.84 41.13
C ALA A 60 5.52 3.62 39.85
N LEU A 61 5.61 2.94 38.69
CA LEU A 61 5.14 3.45 37.41
C LEU A 61 3.71 3.93 37.63
N GLY A 62 3.56 5.24 37.82
CA GLY A 62 2.28 5.91 37.99
C GLY A 62 1.62 5.89 36.63
N LEU A 63 1.08 4.73 36.26
CA LEU A 63 0.32 4.59 35.04
C LEU A 63 -0.90 5.48 35.16
N ASP A 64 -1.01 6.42 34.23
CA ASP A 64 -2.23 7.18 34.08
C ASP A 64 -3.30 6.25 33.52
N THR A 65 -4.11 5.68 34.42
CA THR A 65 -5.13 4.69 34.06
C THR A 65 -6.19 5.27 33.11
N SER A 66 -6.27 6.60 32.96
CA SER A 66 -7.14 7.24 31.96
C SER A 66 -6.64 7.06 30.51
N LYS A 67 -5.38 6.65 30.32
CA LYS A 67 -4.78 6.38 29.00
C LYS A 67 -4.92 4.92 28.56
N ILE A 68 -5.46 4.05 29.40
CA ILE A 68 -5.64 2.64 29.06
C ILE A 68 -6.64 2.49 27.92
N ILE A 69 -6.25 1.74 26.88
CA ILE A 69 -7.12 1.33 25.78
C ILE A 69 -7.80 0.03 26.23
N GLU A 70 -8.95 0.16 26.86
CA GLU A 70 -9.66 -0.96 27.50
C GLU A 70 -10.03 -2.06 26.50
N GLU A 71 -10.38 -1.72 25.24
CA GLU A 71 -10.67 -2.74 24.22
C GLU A 71 -9.45 -3.55 23.77
N GLN A 72 -8.24 -3.06 24.04
CA GLN A 72 -6.96 -3.66 23.64
C GLN A 72 -6.10 -4.01 24.87
N SER A 73 -6.76 -4.31 25.99
CA SER A 73 -6.15 -4.70 27.26
C SER A 73 -6.84 -5.95 27.80
N PHE A 74 -6.07 -7.00 28.11
CA PHE A 74 -6.61 -8.35 28.29
C PHE A 74 -6.10 -9.00 29.58
N ASP A 75 -7.02 -9.62 30.33
CA ASP A 75 -6.67 -10.55 31.39
C ASP A 75 -6.21 -11.86 30.77
N ILE A 76 -4.98 -12.27 31.06
CA ILE A 76 -4.35 -13.44 30.45
C ILE A 76 -3.46 -14.18 31.46
N LYS A 77 -3.36 -15.49 31.27
CA LYS A 77 -2.31 -16.27 31.90
C LYS A 77 -1.09 -16.32 30.99
N LEU A 78 -0.06 -15.52 31.29
CA LEU A 78 1.12 -15.36 30.43
C LEU A 78 2.34 -16.06 31.04
N ASN A 79 2.77 -17.16 30.44
CA ASN A 79 4.02 -17.88 30.74
C ASN A 79 4.38 -17.94 32.24
N GLY A 80 5.60 -17.51 32.59
CA GLY A 80 6.10 -17.43 33.97
C GLY A 80 5.54 -16.25 34.79
N TRP A 81 4.87 -15.30 34.14
CA TRP A 81 4.25 -14.14 34.77
C TRP A 81 2.95 -14.47 35.50
N GLY A 82 2.28 -15.57 35.11
CA GLY A 82 1.07 -16.06 35.76
C GLY A 82 -0.18 -15.33 35.28
N ASP A 83 -1.19 -15.22 36.14
CA ASP A 83 -2.43 -14.51 35.84
C ASP A 83 -2.17 -12.99 35.97
N VAL A 84 -2.12 -12.28 34.84
CA VAL A 84 -1.79 -10.86 34.74
C VAL A 84 -2.74 -10.18 33.75
N ARG A 85 -2.77 -8.85 33.79
CA ARG A 85 -3.45 -8.04 32.78
C ARG A 85 -2.42 -7.37 31.87
N PHE A 86 -2.46 -7.69 30.58
CA PHE A 86 -1.74 -6.92 29.56
C PHE A 86 -2.50 -5.62 29.29
N VAL A 87 -1.80 -4.50 29.29
CA VAL A 87 -2.38 -3.16 29.19
C VAL A 87 -1.71 -2.37 28.08
N SER A 88 -2.50 -1.93 27.11
CA SER A 88 -2.11 -0.99 26.06
C SER A 88 -2.50 0.43 26.48
N CYS A 89 -1.61 1.40 26.31
CA CYS A 89 -1.87 2.80 26.68
C CYS A 89 -1.67 3.76 25.51
N LEU A 90 -2.60 4.72 25.40
CA LEU A 90 -2.52 5.83 24.48
C LEU A 90 -1.25 6.66 24.73
N PRO A 91 -0.59 7.14 23.66
CA PRO A 91 0.56 8.03 23.77
C PRO A 91 0.20 9.37 24.41
N ASP A 92 1.19 10.00 25.02
CA ASP A 92 1.07 11.34 25.59
C ASP A 92 1.25 12.43 24.52
N LYS A 93 0.27 12.57 23.63
CA LYS A 93 0.31 13.53 22.51
C LYS A 93 0.43 15.00 22.96
N ASP A 94 0.10 15.30 24.22
CA ASP A 94 0.29 16.63 24.82
C ASP A 94 1.77 16.92 25.14
N LYS A 95 2.59 15.89 25.37
CA LYS A 95 4.04 16.02 25.55
C LYS A 95 4.77 16.07 24.21
N ASP A 96 4.45 15.14 23.32
CA ASP A 96 5.03 15.08 21.97
C ASP A 96 3.99 14.51 20.97
N PRO A 97 3.71 15.16 19.84
CA PRO A 97 2.81 14.62 18.81
C PRO A 97 3.22 13.25 18.27
N LEU A 98 4.51 12.91 18.31
CA LEU A 98 5.10 11.63 17.90
C LEU A 98 5.31 10.67 19.06
N ALA A 99 4.74 10.96 20.24
CA ALA A 99 4.74 10.03 21.35
C ALA A 99 4.12 8.68 20.93
N ASP A 100 4.71 7.61 21.44
CA ASP A 100 4.41 6.23 21.10
C ASP A 100 3.47 5.57 22.12
N ALA A 101 2.75 4.55 21.69
CA ALA A 101 1.99 3.69 22.60
C ALA A 101 2.95 2.96 23.55
N THR A 102 2.47 2.73 24.77
CA THR A 102 3.24 1.99 25.77
C THR A 102 2.44 0.83 26.32
N PHE A 103 3.14 -0.25 26.67
CA PHE A 103 2.52 -1.51 27.07
C PHE A 103 3.03 -1.97 28.42
N TYR A 104 2.15 -2.56 29.22
CA TYR A 104 2.45 -2.95 30.60
C TYR A 104 1.85 -4.30 30.94
N LEU A 105 2.44 -4.97 31.91
CA LEU A 105 1.78 -6.03 32.68
C LEU A 105 1.37 -5.49 34.03
N MET A 106 0.13 -5.77 34.42
CA MET A 106 -0.43 -5.42 35.71
C MET A 106 -0.84 -6.67 36.49
N ASP A 107 -0.63 -6.61 37.80
CA ASP A 107 -1.22 -7.52 38.78
C ASP A 107 -2.23 -6.68 39.58
N ASP A 108 -3.51 -6.99 39.41
CA ASP A 108 -4.63 -6.13 39.81
C ASP A 108 -4.47 -4.67 39.30
N GLU A 109 -4.38 -3.69 40.20
CA GLU A 109 -4.22 -2.26 39.90
C GLU A 109 -2.74 -1.82 39.89
N LYS A 110 -1.79 -2.76 40.04
CA LYS A 110 -0.37 -2.45 40.16
C LYS A 110 0.37 -2.82 38.88
N VAL A 111 1.08 -1.87 38.29
CA VAL A 111 2.07 -2.14 37.24
C VAL A 111 3.22 -2.97 37.81
N ILE A 112 3.46 -4.14 37.22
CA ILE A 112 4.56 -5.04 37.58
C ILE A 112 5.65 -5.08 36.52
N TYR A 113 5.33 -4.70 35.27
CA TYR A 113 6.30 -4.66 34.18
C TYR A 113 5.89 -3.63 33.12
N LYS A 114 6.87 -2.95 32.52
CA LYS A 114 6.70 -2.12 31.31
C LYS A 114 7.45 -2.81 30.17
N MET A 115 6.79 -3.00 29.03
CA MET A 115 7.45 -3.53 27.84
C MET A 115 8.58 -2.60 27.37
N PRO A 116 9.66 -3.13 26.77
CA PRO A 116 10.76 -2.31 26.26
C PRO A 116 10.29 -1.21 25.30
N SER A 117 10.87 -0.03 25.44
CA SER A 117 10.69 1.07 24.47
C SER A 117 11.39 0.72 23.16
N VAL A 118 10.71 0.89 22.03
CA VAL A 118 11.30 0.67 20.69
C VAL A 118 12.09 1.90 20.22
N TYR A 119 11.65 3.09 20.60
CA TYR A 119 12.34 4.35 20.31
C TYR A 119 12.80 5.04 21.59
N GLU A 120 13.80 5.93 21.45
CA GLU A 120 14.32 6.70 22.58
C GLU A 120 13.19 7.53 23.22
N ASN A 121 13.00 7.37 24.53
CA ASN A 121 11.96 8.04 25.32
C ASN A 121 10.51 7.77 24.88
N ASP A 122 10.23 6.67 24.16
CA ASP A 122 8.91 6.39 23.57
C ASP A 122 8.44 7.51 22.61
N ILE A 123 9.39 8.10 21.85
CA ILE A 123 9.11 9.12 20.84
C ILE A 123 9.59 8.62 19.49
N ARG A 124 8.67 8.52 18.53
CA ARG A 124 8.94 8.01 17.18
C ARG A 124 9.66 9.08 16.35
N GLU A 125 10.41 8.64 15.33
CA GLU A 125 10.99 9.55 14.34
C GLU A 125 9.94 10.11 13.37
N TRP A 126 8.88 9.33 13.11
CA TRP A 126 7.77 9.67 12.22
C TRP A 126 6.54 8.79 12.52
N GLY A 127 5.39 9.18 11.97
CA GLY A 127 4.12 8.48 12.16
C GLY A 127 3.37 8.95 13.41
N LEU A 128 2.16 9.47 13.21
CA LEU A 128 1.26 9.81 14.31
C LEU A 128 0.49 8.55 14.71
N PHE A 129 0.59 8.15 15.97
CA PHE A 129 -0.21 7.05 16.50
C PHE A 129 -1.69 7.31 16.27
N GLU A 130 -2.41 6.34 15.71
CA GLU A 130 -3.85 6.39 15.53
C GLU A 130 -4.55 5.47 16.53
N ASP A 131 -4.25 4.17 16.50
CA ASP A 131 -4.92 3.16 17.32
C ASP A 131 -4.08 1.87 17.45
N ILE A 132 -4.55 0.88 18.19
CA ILE A 132 -4.04 -0.50 18.18
C ILE A 132 -4.96 -1.35 17.31
N SER A 133 -4.40 -1.96 16.26
CA SER A 133 -5.10 -2.88 15.36
C SER A 133 -5.40 -4.21 16.05
N PHE A 134 -4.38 -4.82 16.67
CA PHE A 134 -4.53 -6.09 17.38
C PHE A 134 -3.48 -6.26 18.47
N VAL A 135 -3.83 -7.08 19.46
CA VAL A 135 -2.90 -7.66 20.44
C VAL A 135 -3.10 -9.17 20.41
N ALA A 136 -2.00 -9.91 20.36
CA ALA A 136 -2.03 -11.36 20.38
C ALA A 136 -0.92 -11.92 21.26
N PHE A 137 -1.16 -13.16 21.70
CA PHE A 137 -0.27 -13.92 22.55
C PHE A 137 -0.09 -15.28 21.91
N LYS A 138 1.10 -15.56 21.41
CA LYS A 138 1.37 -16.81 20.70
C LYS A 138 2.86 -17.10 20.69
N ASP A 139 3.20 -18.35 20.97
CA ASP A 139 4.50 -18.92 20.68
C ASP A 139 4.74 -18.96 19.16
N ILE A 140 5.54 -18.02 18.68
CA ILE A 140 5.96 -17.88 17.29
C ILE A 140 7.40 -18.31 17.07
N ASN A 141 8.24 -18.40 18.11
CA ASN A 141 9.64 -18.85 18.01
C ASN A 141 9.87 -20.33 18.40
N GLU A 142 8.82 -21.04 18.80
CA GLU A 142 8.78 -22.43 19.26
C GLU A 142 9.57 -22.71 20.56
N ASP A 143 9.76 -21.69 21.40
CA ASP A 143 10.43 -21.84 22.69
C ASP A 143 9.49 -22.31 23.83
N GLN A 144 8.22 -22.57 23.51
CA GLN A 144 7.12 -22.94 24.41
C GLN A 144 6.65 -21.81 25.35
N LYS A 145 6.94 -20.56 25.00
CA LYS A 145 6.39 -19.38 25.65
C LYS A 145 5.67 -18.52 24.64
N ASP A 146 4.56 -17.94 25.06
CA ASP A 146 3.83 -17.01 24.20
C ASP A 146 4.57 -15.66 24.14
N GLU A 147 4.91 -15.20 22.94
CA GLU A 147 5.30 -13.82 22.68
C GLU A 147 4.11 -12.88 22.84
N VAL A 148 4.39 -11.61 23.16
CA VAL A 148 3.39 -10.54 23.03
C VAL A 148 3.56 -9.87 21.67
N ILE A 149 2.51 -9.88 20.87
CA ILE A 149 2.50 -9.35 19.50
C ILE A 149 1.48 -8.21 19.47
N VAL A 150 1.90 -7.03 19.04
CA VAL A 150 1.03 -5.86 18.92
C VAL A 150 1.11 -5.32 17.50
N GLY A 151 -0.04 -5.09 16.87
CA GLY A 151 -0.16 -4.32 15.63
C GLY A 151 -0.68 -2.92 15.94
N GLU A 152 0.13 -1.91 15.67
CA GLU A 152 -0.15 -0.52 15.98
C GLU A 152 -0.41 0.27 14.70
N LEU A 153 -1.39 1.15 14.70
CA LEU A 153 -1.79 1.92 13.53
C LEU A 153 -1.14 3.31 13.56
N TYR A 154 -0.39 3.65 12.50
CA TYR A 154 0.26 4.95 12.36
C TYR A 154 -0.10 5.67 11.07
N VAL A 155 -0.32 6.98 11.20
CA VAL A 155 -0.56 7.89 10.09
C VAL A 155 0.75 8.61 9.75
N THR A 156 1.33 8.30 8.60
CA THR A 156 2.70 8.73 8.25
C THR A 156 2.77 9.93 7.32
N GLY A 157 1.63 10.47 6.84
CA GLY A 157 1.61 11.56 5.87
C GLY A 157 0.40 12.50 5.95
N ALA A 158 0.32 13.44 5.00
CA ALA A 158 -0.78 14.40 4.86
C ALA A 158 -1.55 14.18 3.54
N GLY A 159 -2.88 14.22 3.58
CA GLY A 159 -3.77 13.94 2.43
C GLY A 159 -4.47 12.57 2.55
N PRO A 160 -5.50 12.27 1.72
CA PRO A 160 -6.40 11.13 1.97
C PRO A 160 -5.73 9.75 2.11
N GLN A 161 -4.59 9.53 1.44
CA GLN A 161 -3.81 8.29 1.48
C GLN A 161 -2.72 8.32 2.56
N GLY A 162 -2.15 9.49 2.86
CA GLY A 162 -1.24 9.69 4.00
C GLY A 162 -1.95 9.67 5.36
N MET A 163 -3.29 9.80 5.35
CA MET A 163 -4.20 9.66 6.48
C MET A 163 -4.71 8.22 6.68
N LEU A 164 -4.33 7.27 5.82
CA LEU A 164 -4.65 5.86 6.04
C LEU A 164 -3.65 5.30 7.05
N PRO A 165 -4.13 4.80 8.20
CA PRO A 165 -3.24 4.24 9.20
C PRO A 165 -2.61 2.94 8.67
N ARG A 166 -1.30 2.81 8.81
CA ARG A 166 -0.53 1.60 8.49
C ARG A 166 -0.29 0.79 9.74
N THR A 167 -0.39 -0.53 9.66
CA THR A 167 -0.03 -1.44 10.75
C THR A 167 1.49 -1.56 10.84
N GLU A 168 2.04 -1.21 12.00
CA GLU A 168 3.39 -1.56 12.43
C GLU A 168 3.29 -2.64 13.52
N VAL A 169 3.91 -3.79 13.28
CA VAL A 169 3.96 -4.92 14.18
C VAL A 169 5.18 -4.84 15.08
N ARG A 170 4.94 -5.11 16.37
CA ARG A 170 5.97 -5.27 17.38
C ARG A 170 5.81 -6.59 18.09
N ILE A 171 6.91 -7.33 18.13
CA ILE A 171 6.99 -8.60 18.84
C ILE A 171 7.89 -8.40 20.04
N PHE A 172 7.35 -8.73 21.21
CA PHE A 172 8.07 -8.75 22.48
C PHE A 172 8.25 -10.21 22.90
N GLU A 173 9.50 -10.67 22.89
CA GLU A 173 9.89 -12.03 23.23
C GLU A 173 10.07 -12.21 24.74
N ASP A 174 9.44 -13.23 25.32
CA ASP A 174 9.50 -13.50 26.76
C ASP A 174 10.78 -14.26 27.15
N LYS A 175 11.75 -13.54 27.72
CA LYS A 175 12.99 -14.13 28.25
C LYS A 175 12.82 -14.81 29.61
N GLY A 176 11.63 -14.72 30.20
CA GLY A 176 11.19 -15.41 31.42
C GLY A 176 11.02 -14.48 32.61
N ASP A 177 11.91 -13.50 32.77
CA ASP A 177 11.83 -12.44 33.79
C ASP A 177 11.76 -11.02 33.19
N ALA A 178 11.87 -10.92 31.87
CA ALA A 178 11.74 -9.69 31.09
C ALA A 178 11.29 -10.02 29.66
N PHE A 179 10.78 -9.00 28.97
CA PHE A 179 10.57 -9.04 27.53
C PHE A 179 11.72 -8.34 26.80
N GLU A 180 12.01 -8.80 25.59
CA GLU A 180 12.94 -8.16 24.66
C GLU A 180 12.20 -7.83 23.36
N TYR A 181 12.44 -6.65 22.78
CA TYR A 181 11.89 -6.32 21.47
C TYR A 181 12.61 -7.16 20.40
N ALA A 182 11.88 -8.07 19.76
CA ALA A 182 12.38 -8.90 18.67
C ALA A 182 12.47 -8.07 17.38
N LYS A 183 13.48 -7.20 17.32
CA LYS A 183 13.67 -6.20 16.28
C LYS A 183 13.70 -6.81 14.88
N ASP A 184 14.63 -7.75 14.63
CA ASP A 184 14.84 -8.32 13.30
C ASP A 184 13.57 -9.03 12.77
N LEU A 185 12.83 -9.72 13.64
CA LEU A 185 11.59 -10.39 13.27
C LEU A 185 10.46 -9.39 13.03
N SER A 186 10.38 -8.34 13.86
CA SER A 186 9.38 -7.28 13.68
C SER A 186 9.61 -6.52 12.39
N GLU A 187 10.86 -6.14 12.08
CA GLU A 187 11.25 -5.49 10.82
C GLU A 187 10.96 -6.39 9.62
N TYR A 188 11.35 -7.67 9.66
CA TYR A 188 11.04 -8.61 8.58
C TYR A 188 9.54 -8.72 8.30
N ILE A 189 8.71 -8.80 9.35
CA ILE A 189 7.25 -8.90 9.20
C ILE A 189 6.68 -7.59 8.65
N ASN A 190 7.10 -6.45 9.17
CA ASN A 190 6.67 -5.13 8.68
C ASN A 190 7.05 -4.90 7.22
N ASP A 191 8.22 -5.36 6.79
CA ASP A 191 8.70 -5.22 5.41
C ASP A 191 8.01 -6.19 4.43
N SER A 192 7.32 -7.22 4.93
CA SER A 192 6.73 -8.29 4.11
C SER A 192 5.21 -8.40 4.19
N MET A 193 4.56 -7.65 5.08
CA MET A 193 3.10 -7.62 5.23
C MET A 193 2.48 -6.41 4.50
N PRO A 194 1.20 -6.49 4.11
CA PRO A 194 0.50 -5.34 3.55
C PRO A 194 0.34 -4.20 4.57
N ASP A 195 0.12 -2.97 4.08
CA ASP A 195 -0.04 -1.77 4.90
C ASP A 195 -1.14 -1.89 5.98
N ASP A 196 -2.21 -2.63 5.72
CA ASP A 196 -3.32 -2.89 6.65
C ASP A 196 -3.23 -4.29 7.30
N GLY A 197 -2.04 -4.87 7.31
CA GLY A 197 -1.84 -6.25 7.69
C GLY A 197 -2.33 -6.58 9.10
N THR A 198 -2.68 -7.84 9.27
CA THR A 198 -3.42 -8.39 10.39
C THR A 198 -2.56 -9.39 11.15
N ILE A 199 -3.07 -9.87 12.29
CA ILE A 199 -2.41 -10.93 13.06
C ILE A 199 -2.22 -12.22 12.26
N TYR A 200 -3.04 -12.49 11.23
CA TYR A 200 -2.87 -13.68 10.40
C TYR A 200 -1.66 -13.56 9.47
N ASP A 201 -1.41 -12.37 8.93
CA ASP A 201 -0.22 -12.07 8.13
C ASP A 201 1.04 -12.25 8.98
N VAL A 202 1.03 -11.77 10.23
CA VAL A 202 2.13 -12.00 11.19
C VAL A 202 2.40 -13.50 11.36
N TYR A 203 1.36 -14.31 11.53
CA TYR A 203 1.53 -15.76 11.70
C TYR A 203 2.06 -16.44 10.44
N GLU A 204 1.55 -16.07 9.27
CA GLU A 204 2.03 -16.60 8.01
C GLU A 204 3.51 -16.28 7.80
N LYS A 205 3.91 -15.01 7.96
CA LYS A 205 5.29 -14.58 7.76
C LYS A 205 6.23 -15.17 8.81
N ALA A 206 5.82 -15.23 10.07
CA ALA A 206 6.60 -15.88 11.12
C ALA A 206 6.82 -17.37 10.83
N ASP A 207 5.82 -18.09 10.30
CA ASP A 207 5.97 -19.49 9.89
C ASP A 207 6.85 -19.64 8.64
N GLY A 208 6.84 -18.67 7.72
CA GLY A 208 7.73 -18.62 6.54
C GLY A 208 9.21 -18.48 6.90
N VAL A 209 9.56 -17.64 7.88
CA VAL A 209 10.94 -17.49 8.39
C VAL A 209 11.50 -18.82 8.89
N LYS A 210 10.66 -19.65 9.52
CA LYS A 210 11.05 -20.97 10.05
C LYS A 210 11.40 -21.96 8.94
N GLN A 211 10.70 -21.90 7.80
CA GLN A 211 10.90 -22.84 6.71
C GLN A 211 12.16 -22.55 5.89
N ASN A 212 12.53 -21.27 5.75
CA ASN A 212 13.65 -20.88 4.91
C ASN A 212 14.95 -20.67 5.67
N GLY A 213 14.91 -20.47 7.00
CA GLY A 213 16.09 -20.12 7.78
C GLY A 213 16.66 -18.77 7.35
N LEU A 214 17.13 -17.96 8.29
CA LEU A 214 17.86 -16.75 7.95
C LEU A 214 19.28 -17.13 7.48
N ASP A 215 19.42 -17.74 6.30
CA ASP A 215 20.73 -17.96 5.68
C ASP A 215 20.62 -17.97 4.14
N ASN A 216 20.88 -16.80 3.56
CA ASN A 216 21.08 -16.64 2.12
C ASN A 216 22.44 -17.24 1.73
N SER A 217 22.43 -18.49 1.24
CA SER A 217 23.50 -18.97 0.35
C SER A 217 22.90 -19.52 -0.94
N SER A 218 23.14 -18.77 -2.01
CA SER A 218 22.92 -19.11 -3.41
C SER A 218 23.48 -20.49 -3.76
N ASP A 219 22.71 -21.36 -4.40
CA ASP A 219 23.26 -22.45 -5.20
C ASP A 219 22.46 -22.66 -6.49
N GLU A 220 23.20 -22.54 -7.60
CA GLU A 220 22.80 -22.82 -8.97
C GLU A 220 22.52 -24.31 -9.21
N ALA A 221 21.46 -24.61 -9.97
CA ALA A 221 21.34 -25.76 -10.86
C ALA A 221 20.05 -25.60 -11.69
N SER A 222 19.90 -25.99 -12.95
CA SER A 222 20.78 -26.53 -13.99
C SER A 222 19.89 -26.58 -15.24
N ALA A 223 20.33 -26.03 -16.37
CA ALA A 223 19.57 -26.04 -17.61
C ALA A 223 19.53 -27.44 -18.23
N GLU A 224 18.32 -27.94 -18.54
CA GLU A 224 18.14 -28.97 -19.56
C GLU A 224 17.41 -28.39 -20.78
N ASP A 225 17.99 -28.73 -21.93
CA ASP A 225 17.66 -28.33 -23.29
C ASP A 225 16.41 -29.08 -23.81
N SER A 226 15.49 -28.34 -24.44
CA SER A 226 14.65 -28.92 -25.48
C SER A 226 14.45 -27.95 -26.64
N THR A 227 15.05 -28.31 -27.76
CA THR A 227 14.97 -27.63 -29.05
C THR A 227 13.61 -27.82 -29.74
N ALA A 228 13.06 -26.71 -30.25
CA ALA A 228 12.76 -26.44 -31.67
C ALA A 228 11.34 -25.92 -31.98
N GLY A 229 11.26 -24.63 -32.27
CA GLY A 229 10.20 -23.97 -33.03
C GLY A 229 10.80 -22.78 -33.78
N ALA A 230 10.58 -22.69 -35.09
CA ALA A 230 11.31 -21.82 -36.01
C ALA A 230 11.18 -20.33 -35.69
N GLY A 231 12.34 -19.66 -35.57
CA GLY A 231 12.46 -18.24 -35.25
C GLY A 231 11.77 -17.33 -36.26
N LYS A 232 10.74 -16.63 -35.78
CA LYS A 232 10.63 -15.20 -36.03
C LYS A 232 11.72 -14.54 -35.17
N SER A 233 12.38 -13.51 -35.68
CA SER A 233 13.16 -12.62 -34.83
C SER A 233 12.25 -12.16 -33.68
N GLN A 234 12.58 -12.49 -32.44
CA GLN A 234 11.83 -12.07 -31.26
C GLN A 234 11.89 -10.54 -31.28
N GLU A 235 10.79 -9.89 -31.66
CA GLU A 235 10.65 -8.47 -31.39
C GLU A 235 10.62 -8.34 -29.86
N GLU A 236 11.37 -7.38 -29.32
CA GLU A 236 11.32 -7.09 -27.89
C GLU A 236 9.93 -6.52 -27.56
N GLY A 237 9.24 -7.10 -26.58
CA GLY A 237 7.88 -6.68 -26.17
C GLY A 237 6.79 -7.72 -26.40
N TYR A 238 5.53 -7.30 -26.28
CA TYR A 238 4.37 -8.16 -26.51
C TYR A 238 4.07 -8.37 -28.01
N ASP A 239 3.37 -9.45 -28.36
CA ASP A 239 2.99 -9.78 -29.74
C ASP A 239 1.99 -8.75 -30.30
N ARG A 240 2.47 -7.95 -31.24
CA ARG A 240 1.68 -6.93 -31.93
C ARG A 240 0.93 -7.46 -33.15
N THR A 241 0.90 -8.78 -33.39
CA THR A 241 0.19 -9.40 -34.53
C THR A 241 -1.28 -8.99 -34.60
N TYR A 242 -1.91 -8.70 -33.47
CA TYR A 242 -3.33 -8.31 -33.37
C TYR A 242 -3.55 -6.79 -33.20
N LEU A 243 -2.53 -5.97 -33.44
CA LEU A 243 -2.69 -4.52 -33.52
C LEU A 243 -3.24 -4.09 -34.88
N GLU A 244 -4.34 -3.35 -34.85
CA GLU A 244 -4.92 -2.67 -36.00
C GLU A 244 -4.67 -1.17 -35.87
N GLU A 245 -4.06 -0.55 -36.88
CA GLU A 245 -3.85 0.90 -36.94
C GLU A 245 -4.94 1.56 -37.79
N LYS A 246 -5.55 2.60 -37.23
CA LYS A 246 -6.51 3.43 -37.95
C LYS A 246 -6.38 4.90 -37.55
N ASP A 247 -6.13 5.75 -38.53
CA ASP A 247 -6.00 7.20 -38.35
C ASP A 247 -4.94 7.57 -37.29
N GLY A 248 -3.85 6.79 -37.19
CA GLY A 248 -2.78 6.98 -36.20
C GLY A 248 -3.10 6.48 -34.80
N VAL A 249 -4.23 5.77 -34.61
CA VAL A 249 -4.59 5.13 -33.34
C VAL A 249 -4.49 3.62 -33.50
N TYR A 250 -3.78 2.97 -32.59
CA TYR A 250 -3.65 1.51 -32.55
C TYR A 250 -4.74 0.90 -31.67
N THR A 251 -5.26 -0.25 -32.06
CA THR A 251 -6.21 -1.04 -31.27
C THR A 251 -5.82 -2.51 -31.29
N TYR A 252 -5.66 -3.13 -30.12
CA TYR A 252 -5.47 -4.56 -29.96
C TYR A 252 -6.82 -5.28 -30.06
N ARG A 253 -6.89 -6.27 -30.96
CA ARG A 253 -8.13 -7.04 -31.22
C ARG A 253 -7.82 -8.51 -31.52
N LEU A 254 -7.93 -9.36 -30.51
CA LEU A 254 -7.93 -10.81 -30.70
C LEU A 254 -9.36 -11.32 -30.95
N SER A 255 -9.67 -11.70 -32.19
CA SER A 255 -11.01 -12.20 -32.58
C SER A 255 -11.03 -13.64 -33.09
N ASP A 256 -9.91 -14.37 -33.02
CA ASP A 256 -9.84 -15.77 -33.43
C ASP A 256 -10.53 -16.66 -32.40
N ALA A 257 -11.70 -17.19 -32.76
CA ALA A 257 -12.51 -18.01 -31.86
C ALA A 257 -11.80 -19.28 -31.38
N SER A 258 -10.89 -19.85 -32.17
CA SER A 258 -10.17 -21.07 -31.78
C SER A 258 -9.08 -20.80 -30.74
N ILE A 259 -8.43 -19.63 -30.83
CA ILE A 259 -7.47 -19.17 -29.82
C ILE A 259 -8.22 -18.84 -28.53
N ILE A 260 -9.32 -18.10 -28.63
CA ILE A 260 -10.15 -17.73 -27.47
C ILE A 260 -10.66 -18.98 -26.75
N GLU A 261 -11.25 -19.94 -27.47
CA GLU A 261 -11.77 -21.17 -26.86
C GLU A 261 -10.66 -22.00 -26.18
N LYS A 262 -9.48 -22.10 -26.81
CA LYS A 262 -8.32 -22.77 -26.21
C LYS A 262 -7.90 -22.10 -24.89
N TYR A 263 -7.76 -20.78 -24.87
CA TYR A 263 -7.26 -20.08 -23.69
C TYR A 263 -8.33 -19.91 -22.60
N ASP A 264 -9.62 -19.86 -22.95
CA ASP A 264 -10.72 -19.97 -21.98
C ASP A 264 -10.58 -21.27 -21.16
N GLU A 265 -10.28 -22.39 -21.82
CA GLU A 265 -10.08 -23.68 -21.15
C GLU A 265 -8.81 -23.70 -20.29
N LEU A 266 -7.69 -23.19 -20.81
CA LEU A 266 -6.41 -23.16 -20.08
C LEU A 266 -6.45 -22.25 -18.84
N TYR A 267 -7.17 -21.13 -18.92
CA TYR A 267 -7.28 -20.15 -17.85
C TYR A 267 -8.53 -20.31 -16.98
N ALA A 268 -9.26 -21.43 -17.08
CA ALA A 268 -10.46 -21.65 -16.28
C ALA A 268 -10.24 -21.42 -14.77
N GLY A 269 -9.06 -21.78 -14.24
CA GLY A 269 -8.67 -21.51 -12.86
C GLY A 269 -8.54 -20.02 -12.52
N ALA A 270 -7.97 -19.21 -13.43
CA ALA A 270 -7.87 -17.76 -13.26
C ALA A 270 -9.25 -17.09 -13.26
N PHE A 271 -10.17 -17.51 -14.13
CA PHE A 271 -11.55 -17.02 -14.11
C PHE A 271 -12.27 -17.40 -12.80
N SER A 272 -12.06 -18.62 -12.28
CA SER A 272 -12.58 -19.02 -10.97
C SER A 272 -12.02 -18.16 -9.84
N ASN A 273 -10.70 -17.95 -9.80
CA ASN A 273 -10.04 -17.10 -8.81
C ASN A 273 -10.55 -15.65 -8.88
N PHE A 274 -10.73 -15.10 -10.09
CA PHE A 274 -11.35 -13.79 -10.27
C PHE A 274 -12.75 -13.72 -9.65
N ILE A 275 -13.61 -14.70 -9.92
CA ILE A 275 -14.99 -14.74 -9.40
C ILE A 275 -15.00 -14.91 -7.88
N GLU A 276 -14.11 -15.72 -7.34
CA GLU A 276 -13.95 -15.91 -5.89
C GLU A 276 -13.53 -14.60 -5.20
N SER A 277 -12.50 -13.94 -5.73
CA SER A 277 -12.05 -12.61 -5.27
C SER A 277 -13.18 -11.59 -5.33
N TYR A 278 -13.88 -11.48 -6.46
CA TYR A 278 -15.03 -10.60 -6.62
C TYR A 278 -16.13 -10.89 -5.59
N ASN A 279 -16.50 -12.16 -5.41
CA ASN A 279 -17.54 -12.57 -4.47
C ASN A 279 -17.13 -12.30 -3.01
N GLU A 280 -15.85 -12.42 -2.68
CA GLU A 280 -15.34 -12.09 -1.36
C GLU A 280 -15.53 -10.59 -1.08
N VAL A 281 -15.06 -9.71 -1.97
CA VAL A 281 -15.22 -8.26 -1.80
C VAL A 281 -16.72 -7.88 -1.79
N MET A 282 -17.54 -8.55 -2.60
CA MET A 282 -19.00 -8.36 -2.62
C MET A 282 -19.69 -8.62 -1.28
N LYS A 283 -19.20 -9.55 -0.43
CA LYS A 283 -19.78 -9.80 0.90
C LYS A 283 -19.74 -8.56 1.79
N TRP A 284 -18.78 -7.67 1.53
CA TRP A 284 -18.56 -6.44 2.26
C TRP A 284 -19.31 -5.25 1.63
N GLN A 285 -19.98 -5.44 0.48
CA GLN A 285 -20.74 -4.40 -0.20
C GLN A 285 -22.03 -4.02 0.58
N ASN A 286 -22.29 -2.72 0.75
CA ASN A 286 -23.54 -2.15 1.31
C ASN A 286 -23.84 -2.46 2.80
N GLN A 287 -22.83 -2.64 3.66
CA GLN A 287 -23.08 -2.80 5.10
C GLN A 287 -23.83 -1.59 5.70
N SER A 288 -24.93 -1.85 6.42
CA SER A 288 -25.75 -0.82 7.10
C SER A 288 -25.67 -0.95 8.62
N TYR A 289 -25.39 0.16 9.31
CA TYR A 289 -25.04 0.22 10.73
C TYR A 289 -26.14 0.83 11.63
N ARG A 290 -26.23 0.36 12.89
CA ARG A 290 -27.11 0.89 13.95
C ARG A 290 -26.32 1.63 15.02
N SER A 291 -26.76 2.86 15.29
CA SER A 291 -26.08 3.92 16.03
C SER A 291 -25.76 3.62 17.49
N LYS A 292 -24.48 3.63 17.82
CA LYS A 292 -23.87 4.50 18.84
C LYS A 292 -22.37 4.56 18.55
N GLU A 293 -21.81 5.76 18.61
CA GLU A 293 -20.39 6.13 18.41
C GLU A 293 -20.04 6.68 17.02
N LYS A 294 -19.22 7.74 17.09
CA LYS A 294 -19.05 8.81 16.11
C LYS A 294 -17.63 8.69 15.55
N TYR A 295 -17.54 8.16 14.33
CA TYR A 295 -16.38 8.04 13.43
C TYR A 295 -15.39 6.89 13.71
N THR A 296 -15.11 6.09 12.66
CA THR A 296 -14.00 5.12 12.53
C THR A 296 -13.76 4.88 11.02
N ALA A 297 -12.52 4.61 10.60
CA ALA A 297 -12.17 4.29 9.21
C ALA A 297 -11.38 2.97 9.12
N ASN A 298 -11.72 2.10 8.16
CA ASN A 298 -10.79 1.11 7.56
C ASN A 298 -11.25 0.69 6.14
N SER A 299 -10.28 0.36 5.29
CA SER A 299 -10.31 -0.32 3.98
C SER A 299 -11.61 -0.25 3.17
N LEU A 300 -11.92 0.96 2.66
CA LEU A 300 -13.00 1.32 1.71
C LEU A 300 -14.28 1.97 2.30
N VAL A 301 -14.21 2.85 3.32
CA VAL A 301 -15.28 3.84 3.60
C VAL A 301 -14.73 5.17 4.16
N LEU A 302 -15.23 6.32 3.65
CA LEU A 302 -15.21 7.63 4.34
C LEU A 302 -16.63 7.97 4.87
N LYS A 303 -16.75 8.54 6.07
CA LYS A 303 -18.03 9.16 6.51
C LYS A 303 -17.88 10.45 7.32
N ASN A 304 -18.64 11.47 6.91
CA ASN A 304 -18.90 12.71 7.63
C ASN A 304 -20.25 12.62 8.40
N ASN A 305 -20.28 13.03 9.68
CA ASN A 305 -21.41 12.83 10.61
C ASN A 305 -22.47 13.95 10.60
N GLU A 306 -23.04 14.30 9.44
CA GLU A 306 -24.20 15.21 9.44
C GLU A 306 -25.37 14.80 8.51
N GLY A 307 -25.25 13.71 7.73
CA GLY A 307 -26.12 13.55 6.54
C GLY A 307 -27.07 12.36 6.41
N ASN A 308 -26.98 11.29 7.23
CA ASN A 308 -27.82 10.08 7.10
C ASN A 308 -28.02 9.57 5.65
N SER A 309 -26.94 9.47 4.87
CA SER A 309 -26.94 8.83 3.55
C SER A 309 -26.15 7.52 3.55
N VAL A 310 -26.61 6.58 2.72
CA VAL A 310 -25.87 5.38 2.31
C VAL A 310 -24.76 5.82 1.37
N VAL A 311 -23.52 5.38 1.61
CA VAL A 311 -22.43 5.53 0.64
C VAL A 311 -22.21 4.15 0.03
N LYS A 312 -22.45 4.02 -1.28
CA LYS A 312 -21.95 2.88 -2.02
C LYS A 312 -20.45 3.07 -2.09
N THR A 313 -19.71 2.17 -1.48
CA THR A 313 -18.27 2.10 -1.71
C THR A 313 -18.10 1.20 -2.92
N GLY A 314 -17.39 1.71 -3.93
CA GLY A 314 -17.12 0.96 -5.15
C GLY A 314 -16.21 -0.22 -4.83
N SER A 315 -15.94 -1.05 -5.84
CA SER A 315 -14.84 -1.99 -5.76
C SER A 315 -13.52 -1.22 -5.61
N TYR A 316 -12.50 -1.90 -5.07
CA TYR A 316 -11.12 -1.40 -5.06
C TYR A 316 -10.54 -1.29 -6.48
N TYR A 317 -11.07 -2.11 -7.40
CA TYR A 317 -10.67 -2.15 -8.79
C TYR A 317 -11.58 -1.23 -9.64
N GLU A 318 -11.01 -0.53 -10.62
CA GLU A 318 -11.82 0.27 -11.55
C GLU A 318 -12.58 -0.66 -12.51
N MET A 319 -12.05 -1.84 -12.82
CA MET A 319 -12.61 -2.77 -13.80
C MET A 319 -14.01 -3.28 -13.44
N ASP A 320 -14.33 -3.44 -12.16
CA ASP A 320 -15.64 -3.88 -11.69
C ASP A 320 -16.35 -2.79 -10.86
N PHE A 321 -16.03 -1.52 -11.11
CA PHE A 321 -16.59 -0.40 -10.36
C PHE A 321 -18.10 -0.51 -10.14
N GLY A 322 -18.53 -0.21 -8.91
CA GLY A 322 -19.92 -0.38 -8.50
C GLY A 322 -20.34 -1.84 -8.38
N PHE A 323 -19.38 -2.76 -8.39
CA PHE A 323 -19.54 -4.21 -8.43
C PHE A 323 -20.42 -4.64 -9.59
N ASN A 324 -19.96 -4.28 -10.78
CA ASN A 324 -20.67 -4.57 -12.00
C ASN A 324 -19.73 -5.28 -12.98
N LEU A 325 -19.91 -6.59 -13.12
CA LEU A 325 -19.13 -7.41 -14.03
C LEU A 325 -19.37 -7.09 -15.52
N ASP A 326 -20.41 -6.31 -15.86
CA ASP A 326 -20.54 -5.74 -17.21
C ASP A 326 -19.51 -4.64 -17.52
N ASN A 327 -18.81 -4.14 -16.50
CA ASN A 327 -17.70 -3.20 -16.65
C ASN A 327 -16.35 -3.90 -16.86
N VAL A 328 -16.30 -5.24 -16.69
CA VAL A 328 -15.06 -6.00 -16.76
C VAL A 328 -14.87 -6.56 -18.17
N GLY A 329 -13.77 -6.16 -18.80
CA GLY A 329 -13.26 -6.74 -20.02
C GLY A 329 -12.20 -7.79 -19.73
N TYR A 330 -12.05 -8.77 -20.62
CA TYR A 330 -10.87 -9.64 -20.66
C TYR A 330 -10.41 -9.84 -22.10
N THR A 331 -9.14 -10.17 -22.30
CA THR A 331 -8.59 -10.63 -23.59
C THR A 331 -7.30 -11.40 -23.35
N TYR A 332 -6.75 -11.98 -24.42
CA TYR A 332 -5.49 -12.70 -24.36
C TYR A 332 -4.43 -11.95 -25.16
N VAL A 333 -3.24 -11.76 -24.59
CA VAL A 333 -2.10 -11.07 -25.18
C VAL A 333 -0.84 -11.89 -24.89
N ASP A 334 -0.07 -12.23 -25.92
CA ASP A 334 1.25 -12.83 -25.74
C ASP A 334 2.22 -11.72 -25.32
N LEU A 335 2.53 -11.62 -24.03
CA LEU A 335 3.22 -10.46 -23.43
C LEU A 335 4.74 -10.51 -23.61
N ASP A 336 5.33 -11.68 -23.90
CA ASP A 336 6.78 -11.88 -24.07
C ASP A 336 7.19 -12.47 -25.45
N CYS A 337 6.23 -12.56 -26.38
CA CYS A 337 6.37 -13.12 -27.72
C CYS A 337 6.83 -14.59 -27.74
N ASP A 338 6.47 -15.39 -26.74
CA ASP A 338 6.84 -16.81 -26.66
C ASP A 338 5.85 -17.76 -27.40
N GLY A 339 4.71 -17.23 -27.86
CA GLY A 339 3.64 -17.96 -28.54
C GLY A 339 2.54 -18.49 -27.59
N THR A 340 2.71 -18.31 -26.29
CA THR A 340 1.72 -18.47 -25.24
C THR A 340 1.07 -17.12 -24.99
N PHE A 341 -0.24 -17.10 -24.76
CA PHE A 341 -0.93 -15.85 -24.47
C PHE A 341 -1.21 -15.76 -22.98
N GLU A 342 -0.91 -14.61 -22.39
CA GLU A 342 -1.35 -14.22 -21.06
C GLU A 342 -2.79 -13.73 -21.09
N LEU A 343 -3.51 -13.94 -20.00
CA LEU A 343 -4.86 -13.44 -19.81
C LEU A 343 -4.79 -12.10 -19.08
N ILE A 344 -5.41 -11.05 -19.62
CA ILE A 344 -5.54 -9.75 -18.96
C ILE A 344 -7.02 -9.41 -18.73
N PHE A 345 -7.32 -8.79 -17.59
CA PHE A 345 -8.61 -8.23 -17.21
C PHE A 345 -8.49 -6.71 -17.02
N GLY A 346 -9.47 -5.97 -17.52
CA GLY A 346 -9.40 -4.52 -17.51
C GLY A 346 -10.75 -3.83 -17.64
N THR A 347 -10.70 -2.51 -17.78
CA THR A 347 -11.87 -1.65 -17.73
C THR A 347 -12.57 -1.57 -19.08
N LEU A 348 -13.85 -1.95 -19.12
CA LEU A 348 -14.77 -1.51 -20.17
C LEU A 348 -15.24 -0.10 -19.82
N LYS A 349 -14.79 0.91 -20.57
CA LYS A 349 -15.20 2.30 -20.34
C LYS A 349 -16.72 2.45 -20.24
N TYR A 350 -17.20 2.83 -19.05
CA TYR A 350 -18.63 3.07 -18.80
C TYR A 350 -18.95 4.54 -18.44
N ASN A 351 -17.93 5.37 -18.15
CA ASN A 351 -18.08 6.83 -18.03
C ASN A 351 -16.75 7.57 -18.35
N GLU A 352 -16.73 8.90 -18.22
CA GLU A 352 -15.60 9.76 -18.59
C GLU A 352 -14.46 9.83 -17.56
N TRP A 353 -14.71 9.39 -16.31
CA TRP A 353 -13.79 9.45 -15.18
C TRP A 353 -12.96 8.18 -15.01
N VAL A 354 -13.32 7.12 -15.71
CA VAL A 354 -12.71 5.79 -15.58
C VAL A 354 -11.59 5.68 -16.60
N PRO A 355 -10.40 5.23 -16.20
CA PRO A 355 -9.33 4.88 -17.13
C PRO A 355 -9.85 3.93 -18.21
N ASP A 356 -9.50 4.19 -19.46
CA ASP A 356 -9.91 3.39 -20.60
C ASP A 356 -8.68 2.76 -21.23
N ASN A 357 -8.83 1.57 -21.81
CA ASN A 357 -7.74 0.79 -22.41
C ASN A 357 -6.60 0.47 -21.43
N VAL A 358 -6.95 0.28 -20.16
CA VAL A 358 -6.05 -0.21 -19.12
C VAL A 358 -6.49 -1.60 -18.66
N PHE A 359 -5.52 -2.37 -18.18
CA PHE A 359 -5.76 -3.61 -17.45
C PHE A 359 -5.27 -3.46 -16.02
N GLU A 360 -5.94 -4.15 -15.11
CA GLU A 360 -5.66 -4.12 -13.68
C GLU A 360 -5.29 -5.50 -13.16
N ARG A 361 -5.51 -6.57 -13.94
CA ARG A 361 -5.14 -7.91 -13.54
C ARG A 361 -4.65 -8.72 -14.71
N ALA A 362 -3.62 -9.54 -14.49
CA ALA A 362 -3.14 -10.46 -15.52
C ALA A 362 -2.67 -11.79 -14.94
N TYR A 363 -2.72 -12.83 -15.78
CA TYR A 363 -2.29 -14.18 -15.45
C TYR A 363 -1.42 -14.78 -16.58
N ALA A 364 -0.37 -15.48 -16.20
CA ALA A 364 0.47 -16.28 -17.09
C ALA A 364 0.26 -17.78 -16.88
N LEU A 365 0.67 -18.58 -17.87
CA LEU A 365 0.75 -20.03 -17.75
C LEU A 365 2.21 -20.43 -17.49
N VAL A 366 2.48 -20.95 -16.30
CA VAL A 366 3.78 -21.53 -15.95
C VAL A 366 3.59 -23.02 -15.70
N ASP A 367 4.26 -23.86 -16.49
CA ASP A 367 4.14 -25.32 -16.45
C ASP A 367 2.68 -25.84 -16.47
N GLY A 368 1.81 -25.14 -17.21
CA GLY A 368 0.38 -25.47 -17.33
C GLY A 368 -0.47 -25.08 -16.11
N ARG A 369 0.08 -24.32 -15.16
CA ARG A 369 -0.64 -23.70 -14.04
C ARG A 369 -0.84 -22.22 -14.31
N THR A 370 -2.00 -21.70 -13.91
CA THR A 370 -2.28 -20.26 -13.95
C THR A 370 -1.63 -19.57 -12.77
N VAL A 371 -0.79 -18.58 -13.03
CA VAL A 371 -0.12 -17.75 -12.01
C VAL A 371 -0.60 -16.31 -12.19
N LYS A 372 -1.05 -15.65 -11.12
CA LYS A 372 -1.41 -14.23 -11.14
C LYS A 372 -0.12 -13.40 -11.19
N ILE A 373 0.05 -12.62 -12.26
CA ILE A 373 1.29 -11.87 -12.53
C ILE A 373 1.12 -10.37 -12.34
N CYS A 374 -0.11 -9.89 -12.22
CA CYS A 374 -0.43 -8.48 -12.13
C CYS A 374 -1.73 -8.32 -11.34
N GLU A 375 -1.73 -7.42 -10.36
CA GLU A 375 -2.93 -6.89 -9.69
C GLU A 375 -2.71 -5.40 -9.39
N GLY A 376 -3.62 -4.56 -9.90
CA GLY A 376 -3.61 -3.11 -9.79
C GLY A 376 -5.01 -2.57 -9.50
N GLY A 377 -5.23 -1.27 -9.67
CA GLY A 377 -6.50 -0.60 -9.38
C GLY A 377 -6.41 0.92 -9.53
N SER A 378 -7.24 1.67 -8.81
CA SER A 378 -7.43 3.14 -9.00
C SER A 378 -6.16 4.03 -9.00
N ARG A 379 -5.01 3.53 -8.55
CA ARG A 379 -3.73 4.27 -8.51
C ARG A 379 -2.55 3.52 -9.16
N ASP A 380 -2.81 2.37 -9.74
CA ASP A 380 -1.82 1.48 -10.34
C ASP A 380 -2.49 0.75 -11.51
N THR A 381 -2.20 1.19 -12.73
CA THR A 381 -2.87 0.68 -13.93
C THR A 381 -1.87 0.39 -15.03
N HIS A 382 -2.12 -0.69 -15.76
CA HIS A 382 -1.25 -1.13 -16.85
C HIS A 382 -1.91 -0.87 -18.19
N TRP A 383 -1.11 -0.58 -19.21
CA TRP A 383 -1.60 -0.38 -20.57
C TRP A 383 -0.58 -0.81 -21.61
N LEU A 384 -1.08 -1.15 -22.81
CA LEU A 384 -0.25 -1.61 -23.92
C LEU A 384 0.23 -0.41 -24.74
N GLY A 385 1.52 -0.36 -25.04
CA GLY A 385 2.12 0.64 -25.92
C GLY A 385 2.26 0.14 -27.36
N SER A 386 2.00 1.02 -28.32
CA SER A 386 2.16 0.70 -29.75
C SER A 386 3.61 0.36 -30.16
N ASP A 387 4.58 0.69 -29.32
CA ASP A 387 5.99 0.32 -29.45
C ASP A 387 6.30 -1.11 -28.99
N GLY A 388 5.33 -1.85 -28.44
CA GLY A 388 5.47 -3.24 -27.99
C GLY A 388 5.75 -3.38 -26.49
N TYR A 389 5.88 -2.27 -25.76
CA TYR A 389 6.07 -2.31 -24.32
C TYR A 389 4.74 -2.34 -23.57
N ILE A 390 4.78 -2.84 -22.34
CA ILE A 390 3.74 -2.60 -21.34
C ILE A 390 4.14 -1.34 -20.57
N TYR A 391 3.16 -0.55 -20.17
CA TYR A 391 3.38 0.60 -19.31
C TYR A 391 2.57 0.45 -18.04
N GLU A 392 3.14 0.82 -16.91
CA GLU A 392 2.49 0.85 -15.61
C GLU A 392 2.48 2.28 -15.12
N THR A 393 1.30 2.84 -14.85
CA THR A 393 1.17 4.17 -14.27
C THR A 393 0.77 4.04 -12.81
N GLY A 394 1.70 4.41 -11.93
CA GLY A 394 1.57 4.33 -10.48
C GLY A 394 1.60 5.70 -9.81
N SER A 395 0.87 5.84 -8.69
CA SER A 395 0.95 7.03 -7.85
C SER A 395 0.80 6.68 -6.37
N SER A 396 1.73 7.16 -5.54
CA SER A 396 1.62 7.18 -4.08
C SER A 396 1.39 8.60 -3.53
N GLY A 397 1.66 9.66 -4.31
CA GLY A 397 1.30 11.04 -3.99
C GLY A 397 1.71 12.04 -5.09
N ALA A 398 1.49 13.34 -4.87
CA ALA A 398 1.86 14.37 -5.87
C ALA A 398 3.38 14.49 -6.09
N ALA A 399 4.18 14.09 -5.09
CA ALA A 399 5.64 14.05 -5.18
C ALA A 399 6.18 12.69 -5.67
N TYR A 400 5.34 11.65 -5.71
CA TYR A 400 5.73 10.27 -5.98
C TYR A 400 4.68 9.65 -6.90
N SER A 401 4.90 9.83 -8.20
CA SER A 401 4.00 9.35 -9.24
C SER A 401 4.74 9.29 -10.56
N GLY A 402 4.50 8.26 -11.35
CA GLY A 402 5.15 8.16 -12.65
C GLY A 402 4.55 7.08 -13.50
N THR A 403 5.17 6.87 -14.65
CA THR A 403 4.92 5.73 -15.50
C THR A 403 6.23 4.99 -15.70
N SER A 404 6.13 3.67 -15.60
CA SER A 404 7.20 2.73 -15.88
C SER A 404 6.97 2.11 -17.25
N ARG A 405 8.03 1.96 -18.05
CA ARG A 405 8.01 1.15 -19.28
C ARG A 405 8.60 -0.22 -18.97
N LEU A 406 7.78 -1.24 -19.18
CA LEU A 406 7.99 -2.60 -18.72
C LEU A 406 8.08 -3.59 -19.90
N ARG A 407 8.87 -4.65 -19.72
CA ARG A 407 8.76 -5.88 -20.51
C ARG A 407 8.33 -7.02 -19.61
N PHE A 408 7.51 -7.93 -20.12
CA PHE A 408 7.23 -9.17 -19.44
C PHE A 408 8.28 -10.23 -19.81
N ASP A 409 8.71 -11.01 -18.83
CA ASP A 409 9.56 -12.20 -19.02
C ASP A 409 9.06 -13.31 -18.10
N SER A 410 8.34 -14.27 -18.67
CA SER A 410 7.81 -15.43 -17.94
C SER A 410 8.87 -16.22 -17.17
N LYS A 411 10.15 -16.16 -17.58
CA LYS A 411 11.27 -16.85 -16.88
C LYS A 411 11.67 -16.16 -15.57
N LYS A 412 11.16 -14.96 -15.31
CA LYS A 412 11.36 -14.22 -14.06
C LYS A 412 10.24 -14.45 -13.05
N LEU A 413 9.20 -15.20 -13.43
CA LEU A 413 8.12 -15.54 -12.51
C LEU A 413 8.60 -16.54 -11.46
N GLN A 414 8.21 -16.27 -10.22
CA GLN A 414 8.33 -17.21 -9.11
C GLN A 414 6.99 -17.93 -8.98
N VAL A 415 7.00 -19.27 -9.08
CA VAL A 415 5.79 -20.10 -9.27
C VAL A 415 4.90 -20.16 -8.01
N ASP A 416 5.42 -19.77 -6.85
CA ASP A 416 4.77 -19.95 -5.55
C ASP A 416 4.24 -18.65 -4.92
N GLU A 417 4.26 -17.52 -5.66
CA GLU A 417 3.75 -16.24 -5.17
C GLU A 417 2.40 -15.88 -5.84
N ASP A 418 1.33 -15.74 -5.05
CA ASP A 418 0.10 -15.08 -5.50
C ASP A 418 0.34 -13.56 -5.44
N THR A 419 0.31 -12.87 -6.59
CA THR A 419 0.52 -11.41 -6.64
C THR A 419 -0.69 -10.64 -6.10
N ASP A 420 -0.73 -10.32 -4.81
CA ASP A 420 -1.86 -9.57 -4.22
C ASP A 420 -1.90 -8.10 -4.61
N TRP A 421 -0.74 -7.50 -4.88
CA TRP A 421 -0.60 -6.18 -5.51
C TRP A 421 0.74 -6.08 -6.25
N GLY A 422 0.76 -5.43 -7.42
CA GLY A 422 1.97 -5.18 -8.22
C GLY A 422 2.14 -6.11 -9.42
N SER A 423 3.37 -6.17 -9.93
CA SER A 423 3.70 -6.66 -11.28
C SER A 423 4.84 -7.71 -11.26
N GLN A 424 4.51 -8.98 -11.14
CA GLN A 424 5.48 -10.09 -11.18
C GLN A 424 5.89 -10.45 -12.61
N GLY A 425 7.18 -10.76 -12.78
CA GLY A 425 7.75 -11.09 -14.09
C GLY A 425 7.87 -9.90 -15.04
N PHE A 426 7.46 -8.70 -14.60
CA PHE A 426 7.69 -7.46 -15.33
C PHE A 426 9.08 -6.91 -14.96
N ILE A 427 9.84 -6.57 -16.00
CA ILE A 427 11.16 -5.96 -15.92
C ILE A 427 11.01 -4.51 -16.31
N GLU A 428 11.26 -3.63 -15.36
CA GLU A 428 11.27 -2.19 -15.59
C GLU A 428 12.55 -1.76 -16.31
N GLU A 429 12.38 -1.10 -17.47
CA GLU A 429 13.50 -0.63 -18.28
C GLU A 429 13.68 0.88 -18.24
N GLU A 430 12.61 1.61 -17.94
CA GLU A 430 12.58 3.06 -17.99
C GLU A 430 11.48 3.56 -17.06
N PHE A 431 11.76 4.64 -16.34
CA PHE A 431 10.77 5.31 -15.50
C PHE A 431 10.74 6.80 -15.80
N LEU A 432 9.54 7.36 -15.90
CA LEU A 432 9.30 8.77 -16.12
C LEU A 432 8.26 9.28 -15.12
N GLY A 433 8.64 10.20 -14.24
CA GLY A 433 7.73 10.63 -13.18
C GLY A 433 8.24 11.76 -12.30
N TYR A 434 7.47 12.05 -11.27
CA TYR A 434 7.88 12.83 -10.11
C TYR A 434 8.37 11.89 -9.02
N TRP A 435 9.59 12.16 -8.57
CA TRP A 435 10.19 11.57 -7.38
C TRP A 435 10.86 12.70 -6.58
N GLU A 436 10.02 13.45 -5.85
CA GLU A 436 10.24 14.80 -5.30
C GLU A 436 10.51 15.91 -6.33
N ARG A 437 11.06 15.55 -7.50
CA ARG A 437 11.31 16.38 -8.69
C ARG A 437 11.07 15.55 -9.96
N PRO A 438 10.96 16.17 -11.14
CA PRO A 438 10.85 15.42 -12.38
C PRO A 438 12.12 14.59 -12.64
N VAL A 439 11.93 13.29 -12.84
CA VAL A 439 13.00 12.35 -13.16
C VAL A 439 12.66 11.51 -14.38
N HIS A 440 13.70 11.18 -15.13
CA HIS A 440 13.69 10.23 -16.22
C HIS A 440 14.85 9.26 -16.01
N ILE A 441 14.54 8.04 -15.63
CA ILE A 441 15.50 7.00 -15.29
C ILE A 441 15.53 6.02 -16.47
N ILE A 442 16.72 5.84 -17.06
CA ILE A 442 16.91 4.96 -18.22
C ILE A 442 17.79 3.77 -17.82
N GLY A 443 17.31 2.57 -18.12
CA GLY A 443 17.99 1.30 -17.86
C GLY A 443 17.47 0.63 -16.60
N PRO A 444 17.75 -0.67 -16.43
CA PRO A 444 17.31 -1.40 -15.26
C PRO A 444 17.98 -0.84 -14.01
N TYR A 445 17.19 -0.68 -12.95
CA TYR A 445 17.65 -0.33 -11.62
C TYR A 445 16.96 -1.24 -10.61
N SER A 446 17.58 -1.42 -9.44
CA SER A 446 17.03 -2.21 -8.34
C SER A 446 16.35 -1.35 -7.28
N ASP A 447 16.65 -0.04 -7.27
CA ASP A 447 16.18 0.91 -6.28
C ASP A 447 15.91 2.24 -6.98
N ILE A 448 14.63 2.64 -7.01
CA ILE A 448 14.17 3.88 -7.64
C ILE A 448 14.64 5.12 -6.87
N ASP A 449 14.76 5.04 -5.54
CA ASP A 449 15.23 6.14 -4.70
C ASP A 449 16.70 6.45 -4.99
N GLU A 450 17.53 5.42 -5.13
CA GLU A 450 18.92 5.61 -5.54
C GLU A 450 19.01 6.17 -6.96
N ALA A 451 18.26 5.58 -7.90
CA ALA A 451 18.31 5.97 -9.29
C ALA A 451 17.80 7.40 -9.52
N ALA A 452 16.75 7.82 -8.83
CA ALA A 452 16.20 9.19 -8.90
C ALA A 452 17.15 10.26 -8.33
N ARG A 453 18.04 9.90 -7.40
CA ARG A 453 19.05 10.81 -6.82
C ARG A 453 20.23 11.08 -7.74
N ARG A 454 20.40 10.30 -8.81
CA ARG A 454 21.50 10.49 -9.76
C ARG A 454 21.30 11.77 -10.59
N PRO A 455 22.32 12.62 -10.75
CA PRO A 455 22.19 13.87 -11.50
C PRO A 455 21.73 13.70 -12.95
N GLU A 456 22.07 12.58 -13.58
CA GLU A 456 21.65 12.23 -14.94
C GLU A 456 20.17 11.87 -15.08
N SER A 457 19.51 11.53 -13.96
CA SER A 457 18.08 11.20 -13.94
C SER A 457 17.20 12.45 -13.83
N GLU A 458 17.75 13.59 -13.39
CA GLU A 458 16.98 14.82 -13.22
C GLU A 458 16.71 15.49 -14.56
N ILE A 459 15.43 15.82 -14.80
CA ILE A 459 14.98 16.52 -16.00
C ILE A 459 14.15 17.74 -15.65
N SER A 460 13.92 18.62 -16.62
CA SER A 460 13.03 19.78 -16.42
C SER A 460 11.55 19.41 -16.50
N ASP A 461 10.67 20.20 -15.89
CA ASP A 461 9.21 20.01 -16.02
C ASP A 461 8.73 20.03 -17.49
N ASP A 462 9.37 20.84 -18.35
CA ASP A 462 9.00 20.96 -19.76
C ASP A 462 9.43 19.71 -20.57
N GLU A 463 10.59 19.16 -20.23
CA GLU A 463 11.08 17.89 -20.78
C GLU A 463 10.21 16.72 -20.32
N TRP A 464 9.87 16.67 -19.03
CA TRP A 464 8.97 15.67 -18.48
C TRP A 464 7.61 15.67 -19.17
N ARG A 465 6.99 16.85 -19.35
CA ARG A 465 5.71 16.98 -20.09
C ARG A 465 5.82 16.50 -21.53
N THR A 466 6.93 16.80 -22.20
CA THR A 466 7.14 16.40 -23.60
C THR A 466 7.26 14.88 -23.73
N LEU A 467 8.00 14.24 -22.82
CA LEU A 467 8.15 12.79 -22.79
C LEU A 467 6.85 12.10 -22.40
N MET A 468 6.09 12.66 -21.44
CA MET A 468 4.81 12.10 -21.03
C MET A 468 3.76 12.19 -22.14
N ASP A 469 3.67 13.33 -22.85
CA ASP A 469 2.82 13.47 -24.04
C ASP A 469 3.19 12.45 -25.12
N GLU A 470 4.49 12.13 -25.26
CA GLU A 470 4.96 11.09 -26.17
C GLU A 470 4.50 9.70 -25.72
N TRP A 471 4.64 9.36 -24.43
CA TRP A 471 4.22 8.07 -23.89
C TRP A 471 2.70 7.88 -23.97
N ASP A 472 1.92 8.88 -23.57
CA ASP A 472 0.45 8.87 -23.69
C ASP A 472 0.00 8.65 -25.14
N SER A 473 0.74 9.20 -26.11
CA SER A 473 0.43 9.00 -27.52
C SER A 473 0.61 7.56 -28.01
N ARG A 474 1.34 6.73 -27.25
CA ARG A 474 1.57 5.32 -27.58
C ARG A 474 0.46 4.40 -27.10
N GLN A 475 -0.44 4.86 -26.22
CA GLN A 475 -1.47 4.02 -25.63
C GLN A 475 -2.34 3.36 -26.70
N VAL A 476 -2.45 2.03 -26.60
CA VAL A 476 -3.20 1.19 -27.52
C VAL A 476 -4.61 1.01 -27.00
N GLY A 477 -5.61 1.19 -27.87
CA GLY A 477 -6.99 0.82 -27.57
C GLY A 477 -7.15 -0.69 -27.41
N ILE A 478 -8.04 -1.18 -26.55
CA ILE A 478 -8.26 -2.63 -26.38
C ILE A 478 -9.71 -2.98 -26.71
N GLU A 479 -9.91 -3.88 -27.68
CA GLU A 479 -11.23 -4.48 -27.91
C GLU A 479 -11.42 -5.69 -26.99
N TRP A 480 -12.06 -5.42 -25.87
CA TRP A 480 -12.35 -6.38 -24.81
C TRP A 480 -13.42 -7.41 -25.19
N LEU A 481 -13.19 -8.66 -24.82
CA LEU A 481 -14.26 -9.63 -24.59
C LEU A 481 -14.96 -9.30 -23.27
N LYS A 482 -16.26 -9.54 -23.16
CA LYS A 482 -17.01 -9.18 -21.95
C LYS A 482 -17.02 -10.32 -20.95
N MET A 483 -16.69 -10.01 -19.70
CA MET A 483 -16.77 -10.99 -18.61
C MET A 483 -18.19 -11.57 -18.46
N SER A 484 -19.24 -10.76 -18.64
CA SER A 484 -20.62 -11.25 -18.57
C SER A 484 -20.99 -12.27 -19.65
N ASP A 485 -20.38 -12.18 -20.84
CA ASP A 485 -20.56 -13.19 -21.88
C ASP A 485 -19.89 -14.52 -21.50
N TYR A 486 -18.68 -14.46 -20.91
CA TYR A 486 -17.98 -15.63 -20.39
C TYR A 486 -18.80 -16.33 -19.29
N LEU A 487 -19.25 -15.57 -18.28
CA LEU A 487 -20.06 -16.12 -17.18
C LEU A 487 -21.35 -16.79 -17.67
N THR A 488 -22.00 -16.20 -18.66
CA THR A 488 -23.20 -16.76 -19.29
C THR A 488 -22.91 -18.06 -20.02
N LYS A 489 -21.83 -18.10 -20.82
CA LYS A 489 -21.37 -19.27 -21.57
C LYS A 489 -21.05 -20.46 -20.66
N HIS A 490 -20.44 -20.20 -19.50
CA HIS A 490 -19.97 -21.23 -18.56
C HIS A 490 -20.97 -21.53 -17.41
N HIS A 491 -22.16 -20.92 -17.42
CA HIS A 491 -23.19 -21.11 -16.40
C HIS A 491 -22.73 -20.76 -14.96
N LEU A 492 -21.91 -19.72 -14.83
CA LEU A 492 -21.30 -19.30 -13.56
C LEU A 492 -22.07 -18.18 -12.83
N LEU A 493 -23.19 -17.72 -13.40
CA LEU A 493 -24.14 -16.84 -12.71
C LEU A 493 -25.29 -17.70 -12.14
N GLU A 494 -25.37 -17.81 -10.82
CA GLU A 494 -26.62 -18.23 -10.15
C GLU A 494 -27.59 -17.03 -10.12
N PHE A 495 -28.83 -17.25 -10.56
CA PHE A 495 -29.91 -16.25 -10.53
C PHE A 495 -30.50 -16.03 -9.14
#